data_AF-A0A2G9RRB9-F1
#
_entry.id   AF-A0A2G9RRB9-F1
#
_cell.length_a   1.000
_cell.length_b   1.000
_cell.length_c   1.000
_cell.angle_alpha   90.00
_cell.angle_beta   90.00
_cell.angle_gamma   90.00
#
_symmetry.space_group_name_H-M   'P 1'
#
loop_
_entity.id
_entity.type
_entity.pdbx_description
1 polymer ?
#
loop_
_entity_poly.entity_id
_entity_poly.type
_entity_poly.pdbx_seq_one_letter_code
_entity_poly.pdbx_strand_id
1 'polypeptide(L)'
;PWPDQPSGTKVIFPITKALNRRAWSAALESNGSESVVIVIMPSPNAIIGQYTLKVQLSKGSKAAVYQLGTFVLLFNPWCADDDVFLENEPKRQEYIINDYGFVYQGNHKWISSCPWNFGQFEEDILDISLKLLDKNLNYLKDAFKDLSCRNNAVYISRVVCAMINSNDDNGVLQGNWSEDYENGTNPSSWNGSIAILRQWYKADCHPVKYGQCWVFAAVMCTVMRCLGIPSRVVTNFNSAHDTNSNLVIDEYYDSSGKKLPRESHDSIW
;
A
#
# COMPACT_ATOMS: atom_id res chain seq x y z
N PRO A 1 18.85 5.03 1.33
CA PRO A 1 20.00 5.01 0.38
C PRO A 1 20.28 6.43 -0.13
N TRP A 2 21.43 6.67 -0.76
CA TRP A 2 21.78 7.99 -1.32
C TRP A 2 21.07 8.22 -2.65
N PRO A 3 20.36 9.34 -2.88
CA PRO A 3 19.60 9.52 -4.12
C PRO A 3 20.50 9.86 -5.32
N ASP A 4 20.22 9.27 -6.48
CA ASP A 4 20.95 9.45 -7.74
C ASP A 4 20.02 9.65 -8.96
N GLN A 5 20.52 10.32 -10.00
CA GLN A 5 19.71 10.63 -11.19
C GLN A 5 19.44 9.42 -12.08
N PRO A 6 20.41 8.53 -12.38
CA PRO A 6 20.17 7.35 -13.20
C PRO A 6 19.04 6.44 -12.70
N SER A 7 18.91 6.27 -11.39
CA SER A 7 17.82 5.48 -10.79
C SER A 7 16.46 6.22 -10.73
N GLY A 8 16.41 7.50 -11.08
CA GLY A 8 15.22 8.35 -10.95
C GLY A 8 14.93 8.81 -9.51
N THR A 9 15.70 8.37 -8.51
CA THR A 9 15.52 8.75 -7.09
C THR A 9 15.99 10.17 -6.78
N LYS A 10 16.68 10.83 -7.73
CA LYS A 10 17.01 12.26 -7.70
C LYS A 10 16.59 12.93 -8.99
N VAL A 11 15.88 14.05 -8.88
CA VAL A 11 15.52 14.87 -10.04
C VAL A 11 16.00 16.31 -9.83
N ILE A 12 16.56 16.91 -10.87
CA ILE A 12 16.95 18.33 -10.90
C ILE A 12 16.23 18.97 -12.07
N PHE A 13 15.50 20.04 -11.82
CA PHE A 13 14.75 20.78 -12.82
C PHE A 13 14.90 22.29 -12.59
N PRO A 14 15.04 23.10 -13.66
CA PRO A 14 15.13 24.54 -13.53
C PRO A 14 13.77 25.17 -13.24
N ILE A 15 13.78 26.40 -12.72
CA ILE A 15 12.58 27.25 -12.67
C ILE A 15 12.42 27.89 -14.05
N THR A 16 11.29 27.68 -14.70
CA THR A 16 10.99 28.16 -16.05
C THR A 16 9.78 29.11 -16.05
N LYS A 17 9.32 29.50 -17.25
CA LYS A 17 8.11 30.31 -17.42
C LYS A 17 6.81 29.48 -17.50
N ALA A 18 6.90 28.17 -17.73
CA ALA A 18 5.75 27.32 -17.95
C ALA A 18 5.99 25.90 -17.44
N LEU A 19 4.96 25.30 -16.85
CA LEU A 19 5.00 23.93 -16.34
C LEU A 19 4.98 22.91 -17.47
N ASN A 20 5.64 21.78 -17.24
CA ASN A 20 5.56 20.59 -18.09
C ASN A 20 4.73 19.53 -17.35
N ARG A 21 3.60 19.12 -17.94
CA ARG A 21 2.69 18.15 -17.32
C ARG A 21 3.23 16.71 -17.30
N ARG A 22 4.26 16.40 -18.10
CA ARG A 22 4.81 15.04 -18.26
C ARG A 22 6.11 14.81 -17.49
N ALA A 23 6.61 15.80 -16.78
CA ALA A 23 7.88 15.72 -16.08
C ALA A 23 7.88 16.62 -14.85
N TRP A 24 8.80 16.37 -13.92
CA TRP A 24 9.09 17.30 -12.85
C TRP A 24 9.43 18.68 -13.41
N SER A 25 8.67 19.70 -13.00
CA SER A 25 8.86 21.06 -13.47
C SER A 25 8.53 22.08 -12.39
N ALA A 26 9.13 23.26 -12.51
CA ALA A 26 8.81 24.42 -11.69
C ALA A 26 8.63 25.64 -12.58
N ALA A 27 7.62 26.46 -12.26
CA ALA A 27 7.36 27.71 -12.95
C ALA A 27 7.26 28.87 -11.95
N LEU A 28 7.81 30.02 -12.34
CA LEU A 28 7.64 31.26 -11.61
C LEU A 28 6.19 31.76 -11.79
N GLU A 29 5.45 31.87 -10.69
CA GLU A 29 4.08 32.40 -10.71
C GLU A 29 4.07 33.90 -10.39
N SER A 30 4.79 34.32 -9.36
CA SER A 30 4.95 35.74 -9.04
C SER A 30 6.32 36.04 -8.43
N ASN A 31 6.78 37.27 -8.65
CA ASN A 31 8.07 37.76 -8.17
C ASN A 31 7.85 39.08 -7.45
N GLY A 32 7.73 39.02 -6.12
CA GLY A 32 7.64 40.20 -5.26
C GLY A 32 9.01 40.78 -4.92
N SER A 33 9.02 41.87 -4.17
CA SER A 33 10.27 42.53 -3.72
C SER A 33 11.04 41.71 -2.68
N GLU A 34 10.33 40.93 -1.86
CA GLU A 34 10.90 40.16 -0.74
C GLU A 34 10.62 38.64 -0.83
N SER A 35 9.75 38.21 -1.75
CA SER A 35 9.36 36.82 -1.88
C SER A 35 9.08 36.42 -3.33
N VAL A 36 9.22 35.13 -3.61
CA VAL A 36 9.00 34.54 -4.93
C VAL A 36 8.02 33.38 -4.76
N VAL A 37 7.00 33.32 -5.59
CA VAL A 37 6.04 32.20 -5.64
C VAL A 37 6.39 31.31 -6.81
N ILE A 38 6.67 30.05 -6.52
CA ILE A 38 7.05 29.02 -7.48
C ILE A 38 6.04 27.90 -7.38
N VAL A 39 5.44 27.53 -8.50
CA VAL A 39 4.59 26.34 -8.61
C VAL A 39 5.47 25.18 -9.04
N ILE A 40 5.41 24.07 -8.31
CA ILE A 40 6.13 22.83 -8.62
C ILE A 40 5.11 21.77 -9.02
N MET A 41 5.37 21.07 -10.12
CA MET A 41 4.54 19.99 -10.64
C MET A 41 5.37 18.70 -10.72
N PRO A 42 5.03 17.66 -9.94
CA PRO A 42 5.61 16.33 -10.08
C PRO A 42 5.26 15.69 -11.43
N SER A 43 6.10 14.76 -11.89
CA SER A 43 5.74 13.87 -12.99
C SER A 43 4.61 12.93 -12.57
N PRO A 44 3.62 12.59 -13.44
CA PRO A 44 2.66 11.52 -13.19
C PRO A 44 3.32 10.15 -12.93
N ASN A 45 4.52 9.94 -13.49
CA ASN A 45 5.32 8.72 -13.29
C ASN A 45 6.40 8.88 -12.21
N ALA A 46 6.23 9.83 -11.28
CA ALA A 46 7.17 10.03 -10.20
C ALA A 46 7.15 8.84 -9.23
N ILE A 47 8.32 8.56 -8.64
CA ILE A 47 8.44 7.58 -7.57
C ILE A 47 7.65 8.09 -6.35
N ILE A 48 6.82 7.25 -5.74
CA ILE A 48 6.13 7.62 -4.49
C ILE A 48 7.06 7.49 -3.27
N GLY A 49 6.77 8.24 -2.21
CA GLY A 49 7.48 8.18 -0.94
C GLY A 49 7.92 9.54 -0.41
N GLN A 50 8.82 9.52 0.56
CA GLN A 50 9.33 10.74 1.19
C GLN A 50 10.45 11.39 0.36
N TYR A 51 10.32 12.69 0.13
CA TYR A 51 11.26 13.51 -0.61
C TYR A 51 11.89 14.60 0.26
N THR A 52 13.12 14.98 -0.07
CA THR A 52 13.76 16.21 0.41
C THR A 52 13.85 17.21 -0.73
N LEU A 53 13.25 18.40 -0.54
CA LEU A 53 13.30 19.48 -1.51
C LEU A 53 14.47 20.43 -1.22
N LYS A 54 15.28 20.69 -2.25
CA LYS A 54 16.41 21.62 -2.20
C LYS A 54 16.32 22.61 -3.35
N VAL A 55 16.76 23.84 -3.11
CA VAL A 55 16.92 24.87 -4.15
C VAL A 55 18.40 25.19 -4.32
N GLN A 56 18.84 25.28 -5.57
CA GLN A 56 20.18 25.72 -5.92
C GLN A 56 20.12 27.11 -6.52
N LEU A 57 20.83 28.06 -5.91
CA LEU A 57 20.97 29.43 -6.37
C LEU A 57 22.37 29.61 -6.96
N SER A 58 22.44 30.00 -8.24
CA SER A 58 23.70 30.24 -8.94
C SER A 58 23.86 31.74 -9.23
N LYS A 59 24.96 32.33 -8.77
CA LYS A 59 25.35 33.72 -9.07
C LYS A 59 26.78 33.73 -9.62
N GLY A 60 26.92 33.83 -10.94
CA GLY A 60 28.22 33.69 -11.62
C GLY A 60 28.80 32.28 -11.44
N SER A 61 30.05 32.18 -10.99
CA SER A 61 30.73 30.90 -10.72
C SER A 61 30.40 30.26 -9.36
N LYS A 62 29.64 30.95 -8.50
CA LYS A 62 29.27 30.44 -7.17
C LYS A 62 27.86 29.86 -7.19
N ALA A 63 27.73 28.64 -6.69
CA ALA A 63 26.45 27.99 -6.44
C ALA A 63 26.28 27.73 -4.94
N ALA A 64 25.11 28.05 -4.40
CA ALA A 64 24.71 27.73 -3.04
C ALA A 64 23.47 26.83 -3.08
N VAL A 65 23.41 25.83 -2.20
CA VAL A 65 22.29 24.89 -2.10
C VAL A 65 21.64 25.04 -0.73
N TYR A 66 20.33 25.23 -0.72
CA TYR A 66 19.53 25.37 0.49
C TYR A 66 18.47 24.26 0.54
N GLN A 67 18.27 23.65 1.70
CA GLN A 67 17.20 22.69 1.93
C GLN A 67 15.93 23.45 2.33
N LEU A 68 14.85 23.26 1.58
CA LEU A 68 13.58 23.93 1.83
C LEU A 68 12.68 23.14 2.78
N GLY A 69 12.77 21.81 2.74
CA GLY A 69 11.98 20.94 3.60
C GLY A 69 11.85 19.52 3.04
N THR A 70 10.87 18.79 3.55
CA THR A 70 10.50 17.44 3.13
C THR A 70 9.02 17.37 2.80
N PHE A 71 8.62 16.47 1.91
CA PHE A 71 7.23 16.19 1.59
C PHE A 71 7.05 14.72 1.22
N VAL A 72 5.82 14.22 1.26
CA VAL A 72 5.47 12.88 0.76
C VAL A 72 4.77 13.02 -0.58
N LEU A 73 5.16 12.22 -1.55
CA LEU A 73 4.48 12.09 -2.84
C LEU A 73 3.77 10.73 -2.89
N LEU A 74 2.52 10.73 -3.33
CA LEU A 74 1.66 9.54 -3.45
C LEU A 74 1.20 9.37 -4.90
N PHE A 75 0.60 8.22 -5.20
CA PHE A 75 -0.14 8.04 -6.45
C PHE A 75 -1.31 9.01 -6.53
N ASN A 76 -1.69 9.44 -7.74
CA ASN A 76 -2.71 10.46 -7.93
C ASN A 76 -3.89 9.97 -8.78
N PRO A 77 -4.96 9.45 -8.16
CA PRO A 77 -6.12 8.95 -8.89
C PRO A 77 -7.01 10.05 -9.50
N TRP A 78 -6.69 11.34 -9.27
CA TRP A 78 -7.31 12.49 -9.95
C TRP A 78 -6.55 12.94 -11.20
N CYS A 79 -5.31 12.47 -11.41
CA CYS A 79 -4.49 12.84 -12.56
C CYS A 79 -4.75 11.89 -13.72
N ALA A 80 -5.26 12.39 -14.86
CA ALA A 80 -5.56 11.56 -16.03
C ALA A 80 -4.33 10.91 -16.69
N ASP A 81 -3.13 11.44 -16.40
CA ASP A 81 -1.85 10.91 -16.89
C ASP A 81 -1.20 9.92 -15.91
N ASP A 82 -1.80 9.64 -14.75
CA ASP A 82 -1.32 8.68 -13.75
C ASP A 82 -1.96 7.30 -13.99
N ASP A 83 -1.20 6.23 -13.82
CA ASP A 83 -1.64 4.84 -14.00
C ASP A 83 -2.82 4.46 -13.08
N VAL A 84 -2.99 5.14 -11.95
CA VAL A 84 -4.10 4.88 -11.01
C VAL A 84 -5.32 5.77 -11.23
N PHE A 85 -5.36 6.54 -12.33
CA PHE A 85 -6.47 7.42 -12.63
C PHE A 85 -7.81 6.70 -12.58
N LEU A 86 -8.76 7.29 -11.87
CA LEU A 86 -10.11 6.76 -11.76
C LEU A 86 -11.11 7.87 -12.04
N GLU A 87 -11.58 7.99 -13.28
CA GLU A 87 -12.40 9.12 -13.76
C GLU A 87 -13.66 9.40 -12.91
N ASN A 88 -14.31 8.35 -12.41
CA ASN A 88 -15.58 8.47 -11.70
C ASN A 88 -15.40 8.98 -10.26
N GLU A 89 -15.88 10.19 -9.99
CA GLU A 89 -15.75 10.85 -8.68
C GLU A 89 -16.37 10.04 -7.52
N PRO A 90 -17.62 9.51 -7.61
CA PRO A 90 -18.14 8.64 -6.55
C PRO A 90 -17.27 7.42 -6.25
N LYS A 91 -16.67 6.79 -7.28
CA LYS A 91 -15.74 5.68 -7.07
C LYS A 91 -14.42 6.13 -6.44
N ARG A 92 -13.91 7.33 -6.73
CA ARG A 92 -12.73 7.88 -6.02
C ARG A 92 -13.05 8.11 -4.54
N GLN A 93 -14.21 8.69 -4.26
CA GLN A 93 -14.65 8.88 -2.88
C GLN A 93 -14.73 7.55 -2.14
N GLU A 94 -15.29 6.50 -2.76
CA GLU A 94 -15.41 5.17 -2.13
C GLU A 94 -14.08 4.41 -2.02
N TYR A 95 -13.24 4.44 -3.06
CA TYR A 95 -12.05 3.59 -3.16
C TYR A 95 -10.75 4.25 -2.70
N ILE A 96 -10.78 5.54 -2.34
CA ILE A 96 -9.62 6.29 -1.81
C ILE A 96 -9.99 7.01 -0.51
N ILE A 97 -11.04 7.84 -0.52
CA ILE A 97 -11.34 8.76 0.59
C ILE A 97 -12.09 8.06 1.72
N ASN A 98 -13.00 7.13 1.43
CA ASN A 98 -13.76 6.46 2.46
C ASN A 98 -12.82 5.61 3.33
N ASP A 99 -12.76 5.91 4.63
CA ASP A 99 -11.88 5.25 5.60
C ASP A 99 -12.61 4.25 6.50
N TYR A 100 -13.88 4.00 6.17
CA TYR A 100 -14.72 3.01 6.80
C TYR A 100 -15.42 2.18 5.73
N GLY A 101 -15.71 0.91 6.01
CA GLY A 101 -16.46 0.08 5.08
C GLY A 101 -16.91 -1.23 5.69
N PHE A 102 -17.20 -2.17 4.80
CA PHE A 102 -17.66 -3.50 5.18
C PHE A 102 -16.81 -4.58 4.54
N VAL A 103 -16.59 -5.65 5.30
CA VAL A 103 -16.12 -6.93 4.78
C VAL A 103 -17.26 -7.92 4.92
N TYR A 104 -17.62 -8.58 3.83
CA TYR A 104 -18.70 -9.56 3.86
C TYR A 104 -18.16 -10.90 4.38
N GLN A 105 -18.88 -11.50 5.33
CA GLN A 105 -18.55 -12.78 5.95
C GLN A 105 -19.80 -13.68 6.00
N GLY A 106 -19.70 -14.82 6.65
CA GLY A 106 -20.77 -15.83 6.72
C GLY A 106 -20.64 -16.82 5.56
N ASN A 107 -21.75 -17.18 4.94
CA ASN A 107 -21.76 -18.08 3.79
C ASN A 107 -22.71 -17.58 2.70
N HIS A 108 -22.70 -18.24 1.54
CA HIS A 108 -23.49 -17.82 0.38
C HIS A 108 -25.01 -17.73 0.62
N LYS A 109 -25.55 -18.36 1.68
CA LYS A 109 -26.98 -18.28 2.06
C LYS A 109 -27.25 -17.20 3.11
N TRP A 110 -26.27 -16.93 3.99
CA TRP A 110 -26.38 -15.98 5.09
C TRP A 110 -25.14 -15.09 5.09
N ILE A 111 -25.19 -14.06 4.24
CA ILE A 111 -24.13 -13.07 4.10
C ILE A 111 -24.30 -12.01 5.19
N SER A 112 -23.24 -11.79 5.96
CA SER A 112 -23.17 -10.76 6.99
C SER A 112 -22.23 -9.65 6.56
N SER A 113 -22.67 -8.39 6.68
CA SER A 113 -21.80 -7.22 6.52
C SER A 113 -21.09 -6.93 7.83
N CYS A 114 -19.79 -7.16 7.90
CA CYS A 114 -18.99 -6.87 9.09
C CYS A 114 -18.31 -5.50 8.91
N PRO A 115 -18.58 -4.51 9.79
CA PRO A 115 -17.98 -3.19 9.68
C PRO A 115 -16.47 -3.26 9.91
N TRP A 116 -15.72 -2.41 9.20
CA TRP A 116 -14.28 -2.31 9.32
C TRP A 116 -13.82 -0.86 9.24
N ASN A 117 -13.02 -0.45 10.22
CA ASN A 117 -12.33 0.84 10.19
C ASN A 117 -10.99 0.69 9.46
N PHE A 118 -10.93 1.15 8.19
CA PHE A 118 -9.67 1.18 7.45
C PHE A 118 -8.72 2.22 8.07
N GLY A 119 -9.20 3.45 8.25
CA GLY A 119 -8.50 4.50 8.99
C GLY A 119 -7.20 4.97 8.34
N GLN A 120 -7.13 5.01 7.01
CA GLN A 120 -5.90 5.38 6.29
C GLN A 120 -5.41 6.82 6.54
N PHE A 121 -6.25 7.69 7.12
CA PHE A 121 -5.91 9.07 7.47
C PHE A 121 -5.59 9.29 8.95
N GLU A 122 -5.66 8.23 9.77
CA GLU A 122 -5.25 8.31 11.16
C GLU A 122 -3.75 8.61 11.29
N GLU A 123 -3.39 9.24 12.40
CA GLU A 123 -1.99 9.60 12.70
C GLU A 123 -1.07 8.39 12.57
N ASP A 124 0.12 8.61 12.02
CA ASP A 124 1.18 7.63 11.73
C ASP A 124 0.86 6.60 10.63
N ILE A 125 -0.39 6.42 10.18
CA ILE A 125 -0.71 5.33 9.24
C ILE A 125 -0.01 5.49 7.89
N LEU A 126 0.15 6.73 7.42
CA LEU A 126 0.93 7.00 6.23
C LEU A 126 2.42 6.65 6.41
N ASP A 127 3.02 7.07 7.52
CA ASP A 127 4.43 6.79 7.80
C ASP A 127 4.69 5.29 7.99
N ILE A 128 3.75 4.57 8.62
CA ILE A 128 3.81 3.11 8.75
C ILE A 128 3.66 2.44 7.37
N SER A 129 2.77 2.93 6.51
CA SER A 129 2.59 2.41 5.15
C SER A 129 3.85 2.61 4.29
N LEU A 130 4.52 3.75 4.41
CA LEU A 130 5.82 3.98 3.77
C LEU A 130 6.91 3.09 4.37
N LYS A 131 6.92 2.90 5.70
CA LYS A 131 7.86 2.01 6.38
C LYS A 131 7.72 0.56 5.93
N LEU A 132 6.50 0.10 5.67
CA LEU A 132 6.20 -1.23 5.13
C LEU A 132 6.91 -1.45 3.78
N LEU A 133 6.92 -0.44 2.90
CA LEU A 133 7.68 -0.52 1.65
C LEU A 133 9.19 -0.63 1.89
N ASP A 134 9.74 -0.04 2.95
CA ASP A 134 11.17 -0.13 3.28
C ASP A 134 11.57 -1.43 4.00
N LYS A 135 10.61 -2.26 4.38
CA LYS A 135 10.86 -3.55 5.07
C LYS A 135 10.71 -4.76 4.16
N ASN A 136 10.35 -4.56 2.89
CA ASN A 136 10.17 -5.66 1.95
C ASN A 136 11.49 -6.28 1.47
N LEU A 137 11.47 -7.56 1.10
CA LEU A 137 12.67 -8.29 0.69
C LEU A 137 13.39 -7.68 -0.52
N ASN A 138 12.67 -7.08 -1.47
CA ASN A 138 13.30 -6.43 -2.62
C ASN A 138 14.13 -5.22 -2.18
N TYR A 139 13.60 -4.40 -1.26
CA TYR A 139 14.33 -3.27 -0.70
C TYR A 139 15.54 -3.72 0.11
N LEU A 140 15.39 -4.77 0.94
CA LEU A 140 16.50 -5.31 1.73
C LEU A 140 17.61 -5.90 0.84
N LYS A 141 17.25 -6.45 -0.32
CA LYS A 141 18.19 -7.00 -1.31
C LYS A 141 18.88 -5.91 -2.13
N ASP A 142 18.11 -4.96 -2.65
CA ASP A 142 18.59 -3.84 -3.47
C ASP A 142 17.63 -2.65 -3.34
N ALA A 143 17.94 -1.79 -2.38
CA ALA A 143 17.13 -0.61 -2.07
C ALA A 143 17.00 0.37 -3.25
N PHE A 144 18.02 0.47 -4.12
CA PHE A 144 17.97 1.39 -5.27
C PHE A 144 17.03 0.88 -6.36
N LYS A 145 17.09 -0.43 -6.63
CA LYS A 145 16.19 -1.07 -7.57
C LYS A 145 14.75 -1.07 -7.08
N ASP A 146 14.52 -1.33 -5.80
CA ASP A 146 13.18 -1.23 -5.21
C ASP A 146 12.61 0.18 -5.37
N LEU A 147 13.37 1.21 -4.95
CA LEU A 147 12.93 2.60 -5.04
C LEU A 147 12.63 3.04 -6.48
N SER A 148 13.43 2.63 -7.46
CA SER A 148 13.20 3.00 -8.87
C SER A 148 11.93 2.37 -9.46
N CYS A 149 11.41 1.29 -8.86
CA CYS A 149 10.16 0.65 -9.24
C CYS A 149 8.93 1.18 -8.49
N ARG A 150 9.10 2.05 -7.48
CA ARG A 150 7.97 2.58 -6.69
C ARG A 150 7.11 3.61 -7.44
N ASN A 151 7.42 3.93 -8.68
CA ASN A 151 6.51 4.68 -9.55
C ASN A 151 5.43 3.79 -10.20
N ASN A 152 5.49 2.47 -10.01
CA ASN A 152 4.60 1.51 -10.65
C ASN A 152 3.60 0.91 -9.65
N ALA A 153 2.31 1.20 -9.83
CA ALA A 153 1.25 0.73 -8.94
C ALA A 153 1.13 -0.80 -8.89
N VAL A 154 1.45 -1.50 -9.99
CA VAL A 154 1.46 -2.98 -10.04
C VAL A 154 2.61 -3.54 -9.19
N TYR A 155 3.78 -2.90 -9.22
CA TYR A 155 4.91 -3.29 -8.37
C TYR A 155 4.58 -3.09 -6.90
N ILE A 156 4.06 -1.91 -6.55
CA ILE A 156 3.65 -1.59 -5.18
C ILE A 156 2.57 -2.55 -4.69
N SER A 157 1.57 -2.87 -5.52
CA SER A 157 0.52 -3.84 -5.18
C SER A 157 1.09 -5.21 -4.81
N ARG A 158 2.11 -5.68 -5.56
CA ARG A 158 2.77 -6.96 -5.28
C ARG A 158 3.60 -6.92 -4.00
N VAL A 159 4.36 -5.85 -3.79
CA VAL A 159 5.13 -5.64 -2.55
C VAL A 159 4.21 -5.62 -1.34
N VAL A 160 3.12 -4.86 -1.38
CA VAL A 160 2.16 -4.79 -0.27
C VAL A 160 1.50 -6.15 -0.04
N CYS A 161 1.05 -6.85 -1.10
CA CYS A 161 0.46 -8.18 -0.98
C CYS A 161 1.38 -9.17 -0.23
N ALA A 162 2.67 -9.20 -0.58
CA ALA A 162 3.66 -10.02 0.11
C ALA A 162 3.87 -9.55 1.56
N MET A 163 4.05 -8.25 1.77
CA MET A 163 4.34 -7.68 3.10
C MET A 163 3.19 -7.74 4.09
N ILE A 164 1.96 -7.93 3.64
CA ILE A 164 0.80 -8.03 4.54
C ILE A 164 0.81 -9.37 5.30
N ASN A 165 1.40 -10.43 4.73
CA ASN A 165 1.54 -11.73 5.37
C ASN A 165 2.97 -11.95 5.91
N SER A 166 3.11 -12.73 6.98
CA SER A 166 4.41 -12.92 7.64
C SER A 166 5.18 -14.19 7.27
N ASN A 167 4.64 -15.06 6.41
CA ASN A 167 5.16 -16.42 6.25
C ASN A 167 6.56 -16.44 5.61
N ASP A 168 6.84 -15.49 4.70
CA ASP A 168 8.11 -15.44 3.96
C ASP A 168 8.93 -14.17 4.27
N ASP A 169 8.25 -13.04 4.48
CA ASP A 169 8.88 -11.71 4.45
C ASP A 169 8.90 -11.01 5.82
N ASN A 170 8.56 -11.73 6.91
CA ASN A 170 8.35 -11.15 8.25
C ASN A 170 7.42 -9.92 8.23
N GLY A 171 6.38 -10.00 7.39
CA GLY A 171 5.39 -8.95 7.16
C GLY A 171 4.44 -8.69 8.33
N VAL A 172 3.31 -8.04 8.04
CA VAL A 172 2.45 -7.41 9.05
C VAL A 172 1.75 -8.43 9.95
N LEU A 173 1.08 -9.43 9.37
CA LEU A 173 0.19 -10.34 10.09
C LEU A 173 0.65 -11.79 10.00
N GLN A 174 0.57 -12.50 11.13
CA GLN A 174 0.71 -13.94 11.17
C GLN A 174 -0.66 -14.62 11.04
N GLY A 175 -0.81 -15.49 10.05
CA GLY A 175 -2.04 -16.24 9.80
C GLY A 175 -2.28 -17.33 10.83
N ASN A 176 -3.53 -17.51 11.26
CA ASN A 176 -3.90 -18.66 12.10
C ASN A 176 -5.36 -19.10 11.89
N TRP A 177 -5.54 -20.38 11.53
CA TRP A 177 -6.82 -21.05 11.31
C TRP A 177 -7.03 -22.27 12.22
N SER A 178 -6.23 -22.42 13.28
CA SER A 178 -6.33 -23.56 14.21
C SER A 178 -7.46 -23.46 15.23
N GLU A 179 -8.15 -22.31 15.29
CA GLU A 179 -9.12 -21.93 16.35
C GLU A 179 -8.52 -21.74 17.75
N ASP A 180 -7.22 -22.01 17.92
CA ASP A 180 -6.45 -21.70 19.12
C ASP A 180 -5.66 -20.40 18.93
N TYR A 181 -6.05 -19.38 19.69
CA TYR A 181 -5.48 -18.03 19.64
C TYR A 181 -4.85 -17.59 20.97
N GLU A 182 -4.54 -18.51 21.90
CA GLU A 182 -4.08 -18.18 23.26
C GLU A 182 -2.90 -17.19 23.30
N ASN A 183 -2.02 -17.23 22.28
CA ASN A 183 -0.81 -16.42 22.19
C ASN A 183 -0.95 -15.16 21.32
N GLY A 184 -2.18 -14.74 21.01
CA GLY A 184 -2.43 -13.59 20.16
C GLY A 184 -3.87 -13.08 20.23
N THR A 185 -4.26 -12.27 19.26
CA THR A 185 -5.62 -11.77 19.13
C THR A 185 -6.42 -12.70 18.23
N ASN A 186 -7.63 -13.09 18.67
CA ASN A 186 -8.57 -13.79 17.83
C ASN A 186 -8.87 -12.94 16.56
N PRO A 187 -8.67 -13.48 15.34
CA PRO A 187 -8.88 -12.76 14.09
C PRO A 187 -10.25 -12.07 13.95
N SER A 188 -11.30 -12.63 14.55
CA SER A 188 -12.67 -12.08 14.52
C SER A 188 -12.88 -10.93 15.50
N SER A 189 -11.95 -10.68 16.43
CA SER A 189 -12.01 -9.55 17.36
C SER A 189 -11.49 -8.25 16.74
N TRP A 190 -10.79 -8.32 15.60
CA TRP A 190 -10.36 -7.12 14.89
C TRP A 190 -11.55 -6.40 14.26
N ASN A 191 -11.58 -5.08 14.42
CA ASN A 191 -12.60 -4.20 13.85
C ASN A 191 -11.99 -3.09 12.97
N GLY A 192 -10.68 -3.15 12.71
CA GLY A 192 -9.98 -2.13 11.94
C GLY A 192 -8.49 -2.41 11.75
N SER A 193 -7.89 -1.69 10.80
CA SER A 193 -6.48 -1.87 10.41
C SER A 193 -5.51 -1.07 11.27
N ILE A 194 -5.96 0.04 11.87
CA ILE A 194 -5.13 1.00 12.62
C ILE A 194 -4.35 0.31 13.75
N ALA A 195 -5.04 -0.48 14.58
CA ALA A 195 -4.43 -1.13 15.73
C ALA A 195 -3.37 -2.16 15.30
N ILE A 196 -3.65 -2.91 14.23
CA ILE A 196 -2.72 -3.91 13.67
C ILE A 196 -1.46 -3.23 13.15
N LEU A 197 -1.59 -2.21 12.30
CA LEU A 197 -0.44 -1.49 11.72
C LEU A 197 0.41 -0.82 12.80
N ARG A 198 -0.22 -0.18 13.80
CA ARG A 198 0.49 0.42 14.92
C ARG A 198 1.19 -0.63 15.79
N GLN A 199 0.57 -1.79 16.05
CA GLN A 199 1.22 -2.87 16.79
C GLN A 199 2.44 -3.41 16.06
N TRP A 200 2.31 -3.67 14.76
CA TRP A 200 3.42 -4.11 13.90
C TRP A 200 4.58 -3.11 13.96
N TYR A 201 4.30 -1.82 13.77
CA TYR A 201 5.33 -0.78 13.81
C TYR A 201 6.00 -0.67 15.19
N LYS A 202 5.22 -0.65 16.28
CA LYS A 202 5.73 -0.58 17.66
C LYS A 202 6.57 -1.79 18.04
N ALA A 203 6.29 -2.95 17.47
CA ALA A 203 7.04 -4.18 17.66
C ALA A 203 8.28 -4.26 16.76
N ASP A 204 8.86 -3.13 16.32
CA ASP A 204 9.97 -3.08 15.36
C ASP A 204 9.70 -3.90 14.08
N CYS A 205 8.48 -3.79 13.56
CA CYS A 205 8.03 -4.49 12.36
C CYS A 205 8.02 -6.02 12.50
N HIS A 206 7.81 -6.55 13.71
CA HIS A 206 7.55 -7.98 13.91
C HIS A 206 6.06 -8.33 13.71
N PRO A 207 5.75 -9.55 13.23
CA PRO A 207 4.39 -9.94 12.89
C PRO A 207 3.38 -9.85 14.04
N VAL A 208 2.20 -9.35 13.73
CA VAL A 208 1.05 -9.27 14.63
C VAL A 208 0.26 -10.57 14.57
N LYS A 209 0.01 -11.14 15.76
CA LYS A 209 -0.80 -12.36 15.93
C LYS A 209 -2.23 -11.98 16.30
N TYR A 210 -3.28 -12.45 15.63
CA TYR A 210 -3.32 -13.23 14.39
C TYR A 210 -4.26 -12.59 13.37
N GLY A 211 -4.14 -13.00 12.11
CA GLY A 211 -5.05 -12.63 11.03
C GLY A 211 -5.65 -13.83 10.32
N GLN A 212 -6.78 -13.60 9.65
CA GLN A 212 -7.36 -14.49 8.63
C GLN A 212 -7.63 -13.69 7.35
N CYS A 213 -8.10 -14.34 6.29
CA CYS A 213 -8.17 -13.78 4.94
C CYS A 213 -8.80 -12.37 4.88
N TRP A 214 -9.91 -12.13 5.58
CA TRP A 214 -10.55 -10.80 5.62
C TRP A 214 -9.69 -9.74 6.33
N VAL A 215 -8.96 -10.12 7.38
CA VAL A 215 -8.05 -9.22 8.11
C VAL A 215 -6.90 -8.81 7.20
N PHE A 216 -6.28 -9.77 6.50
CA PHE A 216 -5.23 -9.49 5.52
C PHE A 216 -5.74 -8.56 4.42
N ALA A 217 -6.89 -8.89 3.81
CA ALA A 217 -7.47 -8.09 2.72
C ALA A 217 -7.80 -6.67 3.17
N ALA A 218 -8.34 -6.50 4.38
CA ALA A 218 -8.70 -5.19 4.90
C ALA A 218 -7.48 -4.32 5.25
N VAL A 219 -6.44 -4.89 5.87
CA VAL A 219 -5.17 -4.18 6.11
C VAL A 219 -4.48 -3.83 4.79
N MET A 220 -4.47 -4.73 3.82
CA MET A 220 -3.98 -4.42 2.47
C MET A 220 -4.74 -3.25 1.85
N CYS A 221 -6.08 -3.25 1.92
CA CYS A 221 -6.90 -2.17 1.40
C CYS A 221 -6.55 -0.83 2.05
N THR A 222 -6.36 -0.78 3.36
CA THR A 222 -5.91 0.41 4.09
C THR A 222 -4.59 0.96 3.55
N VAL A 223 -3.56 0.12 3.44
CA VAL A 223 -2.23 0.52 2.94
C VAL A 223 -2.32 1.02 1.50
N MET A 224 -3.04 0.30 0.63
CA MET A 224 -3.19 0.69 -0.77
C MET A 224 -3.92 2.03 -0.94
N ARG A 225 -5.01 2.26 -0.19
CA ARG A 225 -5.72 3.55 -0.16
C ARG A 225 -4.82 4.67 0.35
N CYS A 226 -4.05 4.41 1.41
CA CYS A 226 -3.11 5.36 1.99
C CYS A 226 -2.02 5.78 0.97
N LEU A 227 -1.56 4.86 0.13
CA LEU A 227 -0.58 5.13 -0.92
C LEU A 227 -1.17 5.79 -2.18
N GLY A 228 -2.49 6.01 -2.22
CA GLY A 228 -3.19 6.64 -3.34
C GLY A 228 -3.69 5.66 -4.42
N ILE A 229 -3.69 4.35 -4.16
CA ILE A 229 -4.13 3.33 -5.13
C ILE A 229 -5.59 2.92 -4.86
N PRO A 230 -6.54 3.18 -5.78
CA PRO A 230 -7.95 2.88 -5.55
C PRO A 230 -8.19 1.41 -5.28
N SER A 231 -8.74 1.08 -4.11
CA SER A 231 -8.84 -0.31 -3.63
C SER A 231 -10.17 -0.60 -2.93
N ARG A 232 -10.59 -1.87 -2.96
CA ARG A 232 -11.78 -2.38 -2.25
C ARG A 232 -11.57 -3.83 -1.82
N VAL A 233 -12.21 -4.23 -0.73
CA VAL A 233 -12.23 -5.62 -0.26
C VAL A 233 -13.28 -6.40 -1.02
N VAL A 234 -12.96 -7.63 -1.41
CA VAL A 234 -13.86 -8.54 -2.13
C VAL A 234 -13.97 -9.85 -1.35
N THR A 235 -15.19 -10.33 -1.17
CA THR A 235 -15.47 -11.64 -0.58
C THR A 235 -15.95 -12.59 -1.67
N ASN A 236 -15.34 -13.77 -1.73
CA ASN A 236 -15.81 -14.89 -2.54
C ASN A 236 -16.33 -16.00 -1.60
N PHE A 237 -17.51 -16.55 -1.88
CA PHE A 237 -18.08 -17.65 -1.10
C PHE A 237 -17.91 -18.97 -1.84
N ASN A 238 -17.73 -20.06 -1.09
CA ASN A 238 -17.35 -21.36 -1.63
C ASN A 238 -16.04 -21.25 -2.45
N SER A 239 -15.04 -20.61 -1.84
CA SER A 239 -13.79 -20.29 -2.52
C SER A 239 -12.88 -21.51 -2.57
N ALA A 240 -12.74 -22.07 -3.76
CA ALA A 240 -11.83 -23.18 -4.02
C ALA A 240 -10.37 -22.75 -3.82
N HIS A 241 -9.63 -23.53 -3.05
CA HIS A 241 -8.19 -23.47 -2.92
C HIS A 241 -7.61 -24.73 -3.55
N ASP A 242 -7.34 -24.63 -4.85
CA ASP A 242 -6.69 -25.65 -5.68
C ASP A 242 -5.18 -25.59 -5.46
N THR A 243 -4.60 -26.68 -4.97
CA THR A 243 -3.17 -26.77 -4.65
C THR A 243 -2.32 -27.30 -5.81
N ASN A 244 -2.93 -27.80 -6.89
CA ASN A 244 -2.23 -28.41 -8.02
C ASN A 244 -2.54 -27.73 -9.38
N SER A 245 -3.44 -26.75 -9.40
CA SER A 245 -3.84 -25.95 -10.57
C SER A 245 -4.47 -26.75 -11.71
N ASN A 246 -5.13 -27.87 -11.42
CA ASN A 246 -5.82 -28.71 -12.41
C ASN A 246 -7.31 -28.34 -12.59
N LEU A 247 -7.82 -27.35 -11.84
CA LEU A 247 -9.23 -26.90 -11.83
C LEU A 247 -10.24 -27.96 -11.31
N VAL A 248 -9.77 -28.93 -10.56
CA VAL A 248 -10.55 -29.99 -9.89
C VAL A 248 -10.29 -29.87 -8.39
N ILE A 249 -11.34 -29.98 -7.58
CA ILE A 249 -11.24 -29.97 -6.12
C ILE A 249 -11.78 -31.29 -5.61
N ASP A 250 -10.92 -32.04 -4.93
CA ASP A 250 -11.28 -33.34 -4.36
C ASP A 250 -11.59 -33.21 -2.86
N GLU A 251 -12.78 -33.66 -2.45
CA GLU A 251 -13.16 -33.84 -1.06
C GLU A 251 -13.47 -35.31 -0.77
N TYR A 252 -12.84 -35.85 0.27
CA TYR A 252 -12.99 -37.23 0.67
C TYR A 252 -13.86 -37.35 1.91
N TYR A 253 -14.74 -38.35 1.91
CA TYR A 253 -15.66 -38.65 3.01
C TYR A 253 -15.61 -40.14 3.31
N ASP A 254 -15.72 -40.51 4.59
CA ASP A 254 -15.91 -41.91 4.95
C ASP A 254 -17.36 -42.37 4.71
N SER A 255 -17.62 -43.66 4.93
CA SER A 255 -18.95 -44.25 4.73
C SER A 255 -20.04 -43.69 5.66
N SER A 256 -19.66 -42.96 6.72
CA SER A 256 -20.59 -42.26 7.61
C SER A 256 -20.89 -40.83 7.17
N GLY A 257 -20.24 -40.36 6.10
CA GLY A 257 -20.35 -38.98 5.61
C GLY A 257 -19.45 -37.99 6.35
N LYS A 258 -18.47 -38.45 7.13
CA LYS A 258 -17.50 -37.58 7.81
C LYS A 258 -16.38 -37.21 6.85
N LYS A 259 -16.07 -35.91 6.74
CA LYS A 259 -14.98 -35.40 5.91
C LYS A 259 -13.62 -35.91 6.41
N LEU A 260 -12.76 -36.32 5.47
CA LEU A 260 -11.42 -36.84 5.68
C LEU A 260 -10.39 -35.80 5.21
N PRO A 261 -10.00 -34.83 6.05
CA PRO A 261 -9.19 -33.67 5.64
C PRO A 261 -7.72 -34.00 5.33
N ARG A 262 -7.28 -35.25 5.55
CA ARG A 262 -5.89 -35.69 5.30
C ARG A 262 -5.71 -36.30 3.91
N GLU A 263 -6.79 -36.60 3.21
CA GLU A 263 -6.75 -37.28 1.91
C GLU A 263 -6.60 -36.30 0.73
N SER A 264 -6.84 -35.00 0.96
CA SER A 264 -6.65 -33.94 -0.02
C SER A 264 -5.98 -32.72 0.63
N HIS A 265 -5.12 -32.04 -0.13
CA HIS A 265 -4.63 -30.72 0.22
C HIS A 265 -5.53 -29.60 -0.30
N ASP A 266 -6.44 -29.91 -1.22
CA ASP A 266 -7.42 -28.96 -1.73
C ASP A 266 -8.48 -28.69 -0.68
N SER A 267 -9.07 -27.49 -0.75
CA SER A 267 -10.13 -27.10 0.17
C SER A 267 -11.12 -26.15 -0.47
N ILE A 268 -12.34 -26.11 0.07
CA ILE A 268 -13.35 -25.11 -0.24
C ILE A 268 -13.59 -24.33 1.05
N TRP A 269 -13.37 -23.02 0.97
CA TRP A 269 -13.53 -22.08 2.09
C TRP A 269 -14.90 -21.40 2.04
#